data_AF-A0A5C7W232-F1
#
_entry.id   AF-A0A5C7W232-F1
#
_cell.length_a   1.000
_cell.length_b   1.000
_cell.length_c   1.000
_cell.angle_alpha   90.00
_cell.angle_beta   90.00
_cell.angle_gamma   90.00
#
_symmetry.space_group_name_H-M   'P 1'
#
loop_
_entity.id
_entity.type
_entity.pdbx_description
1 polymer ?
#
loop_
_entity_poly.entity_id
_entity_poly.type
_entity_poly.pdbx_seq_one_letter_code
_entity_poly.pdbx_strand_id
1 'polypeptide(L)'
;MKNRIAVLFALSAITLAACSSHPLEAPSPPAYVSPVPDNWPQAQAKIVQKKADYLASHQVAYDWFGNFAFSEADGIPYLVLKLLPKLAPELWGSEENFLDAVGLFIDERQKTFPAARGIGFSGLSRAEAQGNIDYASFTCGACHIGRVRLENGQMDYLDGGVNASFNIVQFRVKAYQTLQKAYAGKTGDDRYAVLTQKLLDALDATHQQSPNYFYNNYQSAGRNFDAAYEAAQIALFKKTAGQTVKKYAQRVEAEYEGFGALVAKNYPGLESAMIAGFPGMA
;
A
#
# COMPACT_ATOMS: atom_id res chain seq x y z
N MET A 1 -19.07 -49.67 -25.99
CA MET A 1 -18.11 -49.00 -25.09
C MET A 1 -16.83 -48.48 -25.77
N LYS A 2 -16.47 -48.88 -27.00
CA LYS A 2 -15.23 -48.41 -27.66
C LYS A 2 -15.30 -47.01 -28.31
N ASN A 3 -16.48 -46.48 -28.61
CA ASN A 3 -16.63 -45.15 -29.26
C ASN A 3 -16.79 -43.96 -28.31
N ARG A 4 -16.78 -44.15 -26.99
CA ARG A 4 -16.91 -43.04 -26.01
C ARG A 4 -15.57 -42.60 -25.42
N ILE A 5 -14.49 -43.36 -25.61
CA ILE A 5 -13.15 -43.04 -25.09
C ILE A 5 -12.36 -42.13 -26.04
N ALA A 6 -12.60 -42.22 -27.36
CA ALA A 6 -11.91 -41.40 -28.35
C ALA A 6 -12.32 -39.90 -28.30
N VAL A 7 -13.55 -39.60 -27.90
CA VAL A 7 -14.06 -38.22 -27.84
C VAL A 7 -13.50 -37.45 -26.64
N LEU A 8 -13.19 -38.13 -25.52
CA LEU A 8 -12.60 -37.49 -24.34
C LEU A 8 -11.12 -37.14 -24.52
N PHE A 9 -10.36 -37.88 -25.33
CA PHE A 9 -8.95 -37.53 -25.59
C PHE A 9 -8.80 -36.39 -26.60
N ALA A 10 -9.75 -36.23 -27.54
CA ALA A 10 -9.73 -35.11 -28.48
C ALA A 10 -10.07 -33.77 -27.81
N LEU A 11 -10.94 -33.74 -26.80
CA LEU A 11 -11.29 -32.51 -26.07
C LEU A 11 -10.17 -32.01 -25.13
N SER A 12 -9.35 -32.93 -24.59
CA SER A 12 -8.23 -32.58 -23.70
C SER A 12 -7.00 -32.04 -24.45
N ALA A 13 -6.86 -32.33 -25.75
CA ALA A 13 -5.77 -31.80 -26.57
C ALA A 13 -6.03 -30.36 -27.05
N ILE A 14 -7.30 -29.94 -27.13
CA ILE A 14 -7.69 -28.60 -27.63
C ILE A 14 -7.56 -27.53 -26.53
N THR A 15 -7.61 -27.91 -25.25
CA THR A 15 -7.47 -26.97 -24.12
C THR A 15 -6.01 -26.63 -23.77
N LEU A 16 -5.04 -27.44 -24.21
CA LEU A 16 -3.60 -27.20 -24.00
C LEU A 16 -2.93 -26.36 -25.11
N ALA A 17 -3.60 -26.12 -26.23
CA ALA A 17 -3.09 -25.28 -27.33
C ALA A 17 -3.44 -23.78 -27.20
N ALA A 18 -4.36 -23.42 -26.29
CA ALA A 18 -4.80 -22.04 -26.08
C ALA A 18 -3.83 -21.18 -25.26
N CYS A 19 -2.70 -21.74 -24.81
CA CYS A 19 -1.58 -20.99 -24.23
C CYS A 19 -0.40 -20.85 -25.20
N SER A 20 -0.67 -20.92 -26.51
CA SER A 20 0.29 -20.41 -27.50
C SER A 20 0.32 -18.90 -27.36
N SER A 21 1.36 -18.40 -26.68
CA SER A 21 1.71 -16.98 -26.60
C SER A 21 1.64 -16.38 -28.00
N HIS A 22 0.55 -15.70 -28.33
CA HIS A 22 0.57 -14.76 -29.45
C HIS A 22 1.63 -13.72 -29.09
N PRO A 23 2.76 -13.66 -29.83
CA PRO A 23 3.68 -12.56 -29.64
C PRO A 23 2.87 -11.27 -29.83
N LEU A 24 3.03 -10.33 -28.91
CA LEU A 24 2.33 -9.05 -28.99
C LEU A 24 2.61 -8.45 -30.38
N GLU A 25 1.58 -8.39 -31.22
CA GLU A 25 1.70 -7.77 -32.53
C GLU A 25 1.86 -6.26 -32.33
N ALA A 26 2.93 -5.69 -32.88
CA ALA A 26 3.12 -4.26 -32.87
C ALA A 26 1.92 -3.59 -33.58
N PRO A 27 1.39 -2.48 -33.06
CA PRO A 27 0.30 -1.77 -33.73
C PRO A 27 0.69 -1.45 -35.17
N SER A 28 -0.24 -1.67 -36.09
CA SER A 28 0.00 -1.45 -37.51
C SER A 28 0.43 0.01 -37.76
N PRO A 29 1.53 0.24 -38.49
CA PRO A 29 1.95 1.59 -38.84
C PRO A 29 0.84 2.38 -39.55
N PRO A 30 0.80 3.72 -39.39
CA PRO A 30 1.72 4.51 -38.58
C PRO A 30 1.37 4.46 -37.09
N ALA A 31 2.39 4.55 -36.24
CA ALA A 31 2.18 4.84 -34.83
C ALA A 31 1.36 6.14 -34.73
N TYR A 32 0.19 6.07 -34.09
CA TYR A 32 -0.62 7.25 -33.86
C TYR A 32 0.04 8.09 -32.77
N VAL A 33 0.57 9.25 -33.16
CA VAL A 33 1.10 10.26 -32.24
C VAL A 33 0.16 11.45 -32.29
N SER A 34 -0.35 11.87 -31.14
CA SER A 34 -1.16 13.10 -31.07
C SER A 34 -0.29 14.30 -31.46
N PRO A 35 -0.82 15.24 -32.29
CA PRO A 35 -0.05 16.42 -32.67
C PRO A 35 0.31 17.24 -31.43
N VAL A 36 1.56 17.71 -31.39
CA VAL A 36 2.01 18.64 -30.34
C VAL A 36 1.28 19.97 -30.54
N PRO A 37 0.60 20.53 -29.53
CA PRO A 37 -0.10 21.79 -29.68
C PRO A 37 0.87 22.94 -29.96
N ASP A 38 0.55 23.80 -30.94
CA ASP A 38 1.34 24.99 -31.28
C ASP A 38 1.47 25.97 -30.10
N ASN A 39 0.42 26.04 -29.26
CA ASN A 39 0.42 26.81 -28.01
C ASN A 39 0.31 25.87 -26.81
N TRP A 40 1.47 25.41 -26.34
CA TRP A 40 1.54 24.51 -25.19
C TRP A 40 0.89 25.06 -23.92
N PRO A 41 1.15 26.31 -23.48
CA PRO A 41 0.49 26.85 -22.28
C PRO A 41 -1.03 26.81 -22.34
N GLN A 42 -1.63 27.17 -23.49
CA GLN A 42 -3.08 27.13 -23.65
C GLN A 42 -3.62 25.69 -23.62
N ALA A 43 -2.92 24.75 -24.28
CA ALA A 43 -3.31 23.35 -24.29
C ALA A 43 -3.21 22.72 -22.90
N GLN A 44 -2.13 23.01 -22.17
CA GLN A 44 -1.95 22.56 -20.79
C GLN A 44 -3.06 23.09 -19.88
N ALA A 45 -3.39 24.39 -19.95
CA ALA A 45 -4.47 24.98 -19.17
C ALA A 45 -5.82 24.29 -19.43
N LYS A 46 -6.13 23.97 -20.70
CA LYS A 46 -7.34 23.22 -21.07
C LYS A 46 -7.35 21.80 -20.50
N ILE A 47 -6.23 21.09 -20.53
CA ILE A 47 -6.10 19.74 -19.95
C ILE A 47 -6.27 19.79 -18.44
N VAL A 48 -5.65 20.76 -17.77
CA VAL A 48 -5.76 20.97 -16.31
C VAL A 48 -7.22 21.24 -15.93
N GLN A 49 -7.91 22.11 -16.65
CA GLN A 49 -9.33 22.38 -16.41
C GLN A 49 -10.19 21.13 -16.63
N LYS A 50 -10.00 20.41 -17.74
CA LYS A 50 -10.73 19.17 -18.02
C LYS A 50 -10.51 18.12 -16.92
N LYS A 51 -9.29 18.00 -16.39
CA LYS A 51 -8.98 17.12 -15.26
C LYS A 51 -9.77 17.55 -14.02
N ALA A 52 -9.76 18.84 -13.69
CA ALA A 52 -10.50 19.38 -12.54
C ALA A 52 -12.01 19.11 -12.66
N ASP A 53 -12.60 19.36 -13.83
CA ASP A 53 -14.02 19.12 -14.10
C ASP A 53 -14.38 17.62 -13.97
N TYR A 54 -13.51 16.74 -14.48
CA TYR A 54 -13.68 15.30 -14.36
C TYR A 54 -13.62 14.85 -12.90
N LEU A 55 -12.63 15.30 -12.13
CA LEU A 55 -12.49 14.94 -10.72
C LEU A 55 -13.68 15.46 -9.88
N ALA A 56 -14.14 16.68 -10.13
CA ALA A 56 -15.28 17.26 -9.42
C ALA A 56 -16.57 16.43 -9.59
N SER A 57 -16.74 15.77 -10.74
CA SER A 57 -17.89 14.91 -11.04
C SER A 57 -17.68 13.43 -10.65
N HIS A 58 -16.46 13.03 -10.31
CA HIS A 58 -16.08 11.63 -10.05
C HIS A 58 -15.34 11.46 -8.72
N GLN A 59 -15.63 12.31 -7.73
CA GLN A 59 -14.91 12.34 -6.45
C GLN A 59 -14.88 10.97 -5.76
N VAL A 60 -16.00 10.24 -5.76
CA VAL A 60 -16.06 8.89 -5.16
C VAL A 60 -15.04 7.96 -5.82
N ALA A 61 -14.99 7.90 -7.15
CA ALA A 61 -14.03 7.04 -7.84
C ALA A 61 -12.58 7.46 -7.57
N TYR A 62 -12.32 8.76 -7.48
CA TYR A 62 -11.01 9.29 -7.10
C TYR A 62 -10.62 8.92 -5.66
N ASP A 63 -11.55 9.01 -4.71
CA ASP A 63 -11.30 8.62 -3.33
C ASP A 63 -11.02 7.11 -3.22
N TRP A 64 -11.76 6.27 -3.95
CA TRP A 64 -11.45 4.84 -4.06
C TRP A 64 -10.04 4.59 -4.59
N PHE A 65 -9.66 5.28 -5.67
CA PHE A 65 -8.33 5.19 -6.26
C PHE A 65 -7.21 5.61 -5.29
N GLY A 66 -7.44 6.70 -4.55
CA GLY A 66 -6.43 7.34 -3.72
C GLY A 66 -6.34 6.81 -2.29
N ASN A 67 -7.46 6.36 -1.71
CA ASN A 67 -7.62 6.18 -0.26
C ASN A 67 -8.13 4.81 0.17
N PHE A 68 -8.68 3.97 -0.71
CA PHE A 68 -9.29 2.71 -0.28
C PHE A 68 -8.29 1.55 -0.30
N ALA A 69 -8.36 0.70 0.73
CA ALA A 69 -7.57 -0.52 0.77
C ALA A 69 -8.03 -1.51 -0.30
N PHE A 70 -7.09 -2.29 -0.85
CA PHE A 70 -7.39 -3.33 -1.83
C PHE A 70 -8.14 -4.53 -1.23
N SER A 71 -8.08 -4.72 0.09
CA SER A 71 -8.69 -5.85 0.78
C SER A 71 -9.22 -5.45 2.15
N GLU A 72 -10.35 -6.05 2.55
CA GLU A 72 -10.94 -5.84 3.87
C GLU A 72 -10.42 -6.79 4.95
N ALA A 73 -9.71 -7.83 4.55
CA ALA A 73 -9.32 -8.96 5.40
C ALA A 73 -7.85 -9.40 5.21
N ASP A 74 -7.10 -8.75 4.33
CA ASP A 74 -5.69 -9.01 4.08
C ASP A 74 -4.92 -7.69 3.89
N GLY A 75 -3.61 -7.73 4.09
CA GLY A 75 -2.72 -6.58 4.07
C GLY A 75 -1.96 -6.44 5.39
N ILE A 76 -1.69 -5.20 5.77
CA ILE A 76 -1.01 -4.87 7.03
C ILE A 76 -2.10 -4.52 8.04
N PRO A 77 -2.20 -5.18 9.21
CA PRO A 77 -3.13 -4.72 10.25
C PRO A 77 -2.90 -3.22 10.53
N TYR A 78 -3.94 -2.39 10.42
CA TYR A 78 -3.78 -0.93 10.36
C TYR A 78 -3.12 -0.36 11.62
N LEU A 79 -3.51 -0.88 12.80
CA LEU A 79 -2.85 -0.54 14.07
C LEU A 79 -1.37 -0.91 14.07
N VAL A 80 -1.01 -2.07 13.51
CA VAL A 80 0.41 -2.51 13.42
C VAL A 80 1.20 -1.58 12.51
N LEU A 81 0.66 -1.19 11.35
CA LEU A 81 1.29 -0.21 10.45
C LEU A 81 1.66 1.07 11.20
N LYS A 82 0.71 1.63 11.97
CA LYS A 82 0.87 2.87 12.72
C LYS A 82 1.82 2.74 13.92
N LEU A 83 2.12 1.52 14.37
CA LEU A 83 3.01 1.21 15.49
C LEU A 83 4.44 0.84 15.08
N LEU A 84 4.72 0.60 13.80
CA LEU A 84 6.08 0.36 13.30
C LEU A 84 7.11 1.40 13.78
N PRO A 85 6.84 2.73 13.70
CA PRO A 85 7.76 3.74 14.22
C PRO A 85 7.98 3.66 15.75
N LYS A 86 7.06 3.07 16.52
CA LYS A 86 7.24 2.88 17.97
C LYS A 86 8.19 1.71 18.29
N LEU A 87 8.35 0.76 17.37
CA LEU A 87 9.26 -0.38 17.55
C LEU A 87 10.70 -0.09 17.08
N ALA A 88 10.86 0.73 16.05
CA ALA A 88 12.16 1.06 15.46
C ALA A 88 12.19 2.50 14.92
N PRO A 89 12.09 3.54 15.78
CA PRO A 89 11.93 4.93 15.35
C PRO A 89 13.06 5.41 14.43
N GLU A 90 14.27 4.85 14.55
CA GLU A 90 15.41 5.19 13.70
C GLU A 90 15.26 4.73 12.24
N LEU A 91 14.37 3.78 11.97
CA LEU A 91 14.11 3.27 10.62
C LEU A 91 13.03 4.06 9.90
N TRP A 92 12.12 4.68 10.65
CA TRP A 92 10.95 5.33 10.09
C TRP A 92 11.11 6.84 10.09
N GLY A 93 10.19 7.50 9.42
CA GLY A 93 10.17 8.93 9.22
C GLY A 93 9.88 9.76 10.45
N SER A 94 9.47 10.99 10.20
CA SER A 94 9.03 11.92 11.24
C SER A 94 7.78 11.43 12.02
N GLU A 95 7.54 12.00 13.20
CA GLU A 95 6.30 11.72 13.96
C GLU A 95 5.04 12.19 13.20
N GLU A 96 5.15 13.26 12.43
CA GLU A 96 4.06 13.76 11.59
C GLU A 96 3.73 12.80 10.44
N ASN A 97 4.75 12.24 9.79
CA ASN A 97 4.58 11.30 8.69
C ASN A 97 5.72 10.27 8.63
N PHE A 98 5.58 9.19 9.38
CA PHE A 98 6.61 8.14 9.43
C PHE A 98 6.86 7.44 8.07
N LEU A 99 5.96 7.61 7.10
CA LEU A 99 6.06 7.04 5.76
C LEU A 99 6.78 7.97 4.76
N ASP A 100 7.20 9.17 5.17
CA ASP A 100 8.13 9.99 4.37
C ASP A 100 9.45 9.25 4.09
N ALA A 101 9.86 8.36 5.00
CA ALA A 101 11.03 7.50 4.88
C ALA A 101 10.96 6.49 3.72
N VAL A 102 9.79 6.33 3.10
CA VAL A 102 9.56 5.52 1.91
C VAL A 102 8.93 6.33 0.77
N GLY A 103 8.94 7.66 0.88
CA GLY A 103 8.47 8.58 -0.15
C GLY A 103 6.96 8.76 -0.27
N LEU A 104 6.20 8.35 0.75
CA LEU A 104 4.80 8.74 0.87
C LEU A 104 4.67 10.07 1.63
N PHE A 105 3.54 10.73 1.50
CA PHE A 105 3.38 12.10 2.00
C PHE A 105 1.99 12.40 2.52
N ILE A 106 1.88 13.39 3.41
CA ILE A 106 0.60 13.99 3.78
C ILE A 106 0.10 14.84 2.62
N ASP A 107 -1.13 14.57 2.18
CA ASP A 107 -1.83 15.39 1.20
C ASP A 107 -2.52 16.55 1.92
N GLU A 108 -2.01 17.76 1.72
CA GLU A 108 -2.53 18.97 2.37
C GLU A 108 -3.97 19.32 1.96
N ARG A 109 -4.50 18.68 0.91
CA ARG A 109 -5.92 18.78 0.53
C ARG A 109 -6.82 17.92 1.43
N GLN A 110 -6.25 16.94 2.13
CA GLN A 110 -6.94 15.99 3.01
C GLN A 110 -6.21 15.84 4.36
N LYS A 111 -5.90 16.96 5.04
CA LYS A 111 -5.08 16.98 6.28
C LYS A 111 -5.62 16.12 7.42
N THR A 112 -6.92 15.86 7.46
CA THR A 112 -7.54 15.03 8.49
C THR A 112 -7.46 13.53 8.19
N PHE A 113 -7.07 13.13 6.96
CA PHE A 113 -6.90 11.74 6.61
C PHE A 113 -5.80 11.10 7.47
N PRO A 114 -6.02 9.93 8.08
CA PRO A 114 -5.18 9.45 9.18
C PRO A 114 -3.87 8.78 8.73
N ALA A 115 -3.58 8.75 7.43
CA ALA A 115 -2.38 8.15 6.87
C ALA A 115 -1.81 9.01 5.74
N ALA A 116 -0.58 8.69 5.32
CA ALA A 116 -0.01 9.29 4.12
C ALA A 116 -0.81 8.92 2.87
N ARG A 117 -0.85 9.82 1.88
CA ARG A 117 -1.32 9.53 0.52
C ARG A 117 -0.66 8.27 0.02
N GLY A 118 -1.47 7.36 -0.51
CA GLY A 118 -1.00 6.05 -0.94
C GLY A 118 -1.23 4.94 0.07
N ILE A 119 -1.75 5.23 1.27
CA ILE A 119 -2.24 4.22 2.21
C ILE A 119 -3.75 4.33 2.32
N GLY A 120 -4.42 3.20 2.16
CA GLY A 120 -5.83 3.05 2.48
C GLY A 120 -6.03 2.09 3.63
N PHE A 121 -7.21 2.14 4.24
CA PHE A 121 -7.61 1.18 5.28
C PHE A 121 -9.05 0.71 5.08
N SER A 122 -9.31 -0.54 5.45
CA SER A 122 -10.57 -1.23 5.14
C SER A 122 -11.79 -0.70 5.90
N GLY A 123 -11.57 0.04 6.99
CA GLY A 123 -12.62 0.77 7.68
C GLY A 123 -13.36 1.77 6.78
N LEU A 124 -12.81 2.17 5.64
CA LEU A 124 -13.48 3.06 4.67
C LEU A 124 -14.56 2.36 3.83
N SER A 125 -14.40 1.07 3.54
CA SER A 125 -15.28 0.33 2.62
C SER A 125 -16.18 -0.69 3.30
N ARG A 126 -15.74 -1.22 4.46
CA ARG A 126 -16.41 -2.34 5.11
C ARG A 126 -17.86 -2.01 5.43
N ALA A 127 -18.77 -2.92 5.12
CA ALA A 127 -20.20 -2.76 5.43
C ALA A 127 -20.43 -2.62 6.94
N GLU A 128 -19.92 -3.56 7.74
CA GLU A 128 -20.00 -3.54 9.20
C GLU A 128 -18.79 -2.83 9.82
N ALA A 129 -18.99 -1.66 10.42
CA ALA A 129 -17.92 -0.83 10.96
C ALA A 129 -16.96 -1.55 11.93
N GLN A 130 -17.45 -2.56 12.67
CA GLN A 130 -16.70 -3.33 13.67
C GLN A 130 -16.70 -4.84 13.40
N GLY A 131 -16.95 -5.27 12.15
CA GLY A 131 -16.99 -6.69 11.79
C GLY A 131 -15.63 -7.39 11.83
N ASN A 132 -14.53 -6.64 11.75
CA ASN A 132 -13.16 -7.15 11.87
C ASN A 132 -12.21 -6.01 12.28
N ILE A 133 -10.92 -6.33 12.48
CA ILE A 133 -9.88 -5.31 12.56
C ILE A 133 -9.65 -4.67 11.19
N ASP A 134 -9.24 -3.41 11.19
CA ASP A 134 -8.88 -2.73 9.96
C ASP A 134 -7.53 -3.19 9.42
N TYR A 135 -7.49 -3.37 8.11
CA TYR A 135 -6.29 -3.70 7.34
C TYR A 135 -5.97 -2.53 6.43
N ALA A 136 -4.68 -2.29 6.28
CA ALA A 136 -4.10 -1.28 5.42
C ALA A 136 -3.48 -1.93 4.19
N SER A 137 -3.51 -1.21 3.08
CA SER A 137 -2.71 -1.53 1.91
C SER A 137 -2.21 -0.25 1.26
N PHE A 138 -1.17 -0.38 0.44
CA PHE A 138 -0.89 0.65 -0.55
C PHE A 138 -2.11 0.80 -1.47
N THR A 139 -2.40 2.02 -1.91
CA THR A 139 -3.47 2.32 -2.89
C THR A 139 -2.84 2.59 -4.25
N CYS A 140 -3.65 2.71 -5.29
CA CYS A 140 -3.17 3.18 -6.60
C CYS A 140 -2.48 4.55 -6.48
N GLY A 141 -2.97 5.39 -5.55
CA GLY A 141 -2.40 6.70 -5.25
C GLY A 141 -0.95 6.67 -4.75
N ALA A 142 -0.45 5.55 -4.21
CA ALA A 142 0.94 5.45 -3.76
C ALA A 142 1.93 5.66 -4.91
N CYS A 143 1.61 5.11 -6.08
CA CYS A 143 2.43 5.19 -7.29
C CYS A 143 1.95 6.26 -8.28
N HIS A 144 0.65 6.55 -8.31
CA HIS A 144 0.01 7.37 -9.35
C HIS A 144 -0.51 8.74 -8.86
N ILE A 145 -0.10 9.18 -7.67
CA ILE A 145 -0.30 10.56 -7.23
C ILE A 145 1.04 11.09 -6.73
N GLY A 146 1.69 11.89 -7.56
CA GLY A 146 2.94 12.58 -7.21
C GLY A 146 2.69 13.96 -6.61
N ARG A 147 3.78 14.61 -6.20
CA ARG A 147 3.77 16.03 -5.83
C ARG A 147 5.08 16.68 -6.22
N VAL A 148 5.03 17.96 -6.54
CA VAL A 148 6.20 18.80 -6.79
C VAL A 148 6.12 20.07 -5.96
N ARG A 149 7.27 20.59 -5.55
CA ARG A 149 7.36 21.89 -4.90
C ARG A 149 7.56 22.96 -5.97
N LEU A 150 6.65 23.93 -6.02
CA LEU A 150 6.74 25.09 -6.90
C LEU A 150 7.79 26.08 -6.37
N GLU A 151 8.22 27.02 -7.22
CA GLU A 151 9.22 28.04 -6.86
C GLU A 151 8.80 28.89 -5.65
N ASN A 152 7.49 29.11 -5.49
CA ASN A 152 6.92 29.85 -4.36
C ASN A 152 6.82 29.01 -3.06
N GLY A 153 7.34 27.79 -3.06
CA GLY A 153 7.32 26.87 -1.91
C GLY A 153 6.02 26.07 -1.74
N GLN A 154 4.98 26.33 -2.53
CA GLN A 154 3.73 25.56 -2.48
C GLN A 154 3.91 24.16 -3.07
N MET A 155 3.14 23.20 -2.56
CA MET A 155 3.07 21.86 -3.13
C MET A 155 1.97 21.81 -4.19
N ASP A 156 2.31 21.36 -5.39
CA ASP A 156 1.35 20.99 -6.43
C ASP A 156 1.22 19.47 -6.49
N TYR A 157 -0.01 18.98 -6.57
CA TYR A 157 -0.34 17.55 -6.54
C TYR A 157 -0.65 17.05 -7.95
N LEU A 158 0.08 16.03 -8.36
CA LEU A 158 0.01 15.47 -9.70
C LEU A 158 -0.92 14.25 -9.71
N ASP A 159 -2.23 14.49 -9.68
CA ASP A 159 -3.23 13.41 -9.80
C ASP A 159 -3.11 12.71 -11.17
N GLY A 160 -2.80 11.40 -11.15
CA GLY A 160 -2.45 10.61 -12.33
C GLY A 160 -0.98 10.71 -12.74
N GLY A 161 -0.19 11.56 -12.07
CA GLY A 161 1.26 11.66 -12.25
C GLY A 161 2.00 10.68 -11.35
N VAL A 162 3.21 10.31 -11.76
CA VAL A 162 4.05 9.35 -11.01
C VAL A 162 4.48 9.95 -9.67
N ASN A 163 4.30 9.20 -8.57
CA ASN A 163 5.00 9.48 -7.33
C ASN A 163 6.47 9.05 -7.46
N ALA A 164 7.31 10.00 -7.88
CA ALA A 164 8.74 9.74 -8.11
C ALA A 164 9.54 9.45 -6.82
N SER A 165 8.93 9.62 -5.64
CA SER A 165 9.59 9.37 -4.36
C SER A 165 9.25 8.03 -3.75
N PHE A 166 8.10 7.43 -4.08
CA PHE A 166 7.64 6.21 -3.43
C PHE A 166 8.57 5.03 -3.71
N ASN A 167 9.00 4.35 -2.64
CA ASN A 167 9.89 3.20 -2.71
C ASN A 167 9.33 2.03 -1.89
N ILE A 168 8.58 1.15 -2.58
CA ILE A 168 7.99 -0.05 -1.96
C ILE A 168 9.06 -1.04 -1.47
N VAL A 169 10.20 -1.13 -2.15
CA VAL A 169 11.29 -2.02 -1.74
C VAL A 169 11.82 -1.55 -0.39
N GLN A 170 12.09 -0.26 -0.25
CA GLN A 170 12.53 0.33 1.01
C GLN A 170 11.50 0.14 2.13
N PHE A 171 10.19 0.18 1.83
CA PHE A 171 9.17 -0.21 2.82
C PHE A 171 9.33 -1.66 3.29
N ARG A 172 9.46 -2.62 2.36
CA ARG A 172 9.64 -4.05 2.70
C ARG A 172 10.88 -4.27 3.56
N VAL A 173 12.00 -3.62 3.21
CA VAL A 173 13.26 -3.69 3.95
C VAL A 173 13.10 -3.13 5.36
N LYS A 174 12.51 -1.93 5.51
CA LYS A 174 12.29 -1.29 6.82
C LYS A 174 11.32 -2.08 7.70
N ALA A 175 10.25 -2.61 7.11
CA ALA A 175 9.32 -3.50 7.81
C ALA A 175 10.05 -4.73 8.33
N TYR A 176 10.81 -5.42 7.48
CA TYR A 176 11.60 -6.58 7.88
C TYR A 176 12.62 -6.25 8.99
N GLN A 177 13.38 -5.17 8.84
CA GLN A 177 14.35 -4.71 9.84
C GLN A 177 13.68 -4.36 11.19
N THR A 178 12.48 -3.76 11.15
CA THR A 178 11.68 -3.47 12.33
C THR A 178 11.32 -4.77 13.06
N LEU A 179 10.90 -5.81 12.32
CA LEU A 179 10.62 -7.12 12.90
C LEU A 179 11.86 -7.77 13.51
N GLN A 180 12.99 -7.78 12.78
CA GLN A 180 14.25 -8.34 13.28
C GLN A 180 14.70 -7.67 14.59
N LYS A 181 14.59 -6.34 14.67
CA LYS A 181 14.86 -5.59 15.90
C LYS A 181 13.89 -5.98 17.02
N ALA A 182 12.61 -6.05 16.73
CA ALA A 182 11.57 -6.39 17.70
C ALA A 182 11.71 -7.83 18.24
N TYR A 183 12.19 -8.77 17.43
CA TYR A 183 12.45 -10.14 17.86
C TYR A 183 13.54 -10.25 18.93
N ALA A 184 14.46 -9.28 19.03
CA ALA A 184 15.52 -9.26 20.03
C ALA A 184 16.32 -10.59 20.07
N GLY A 185 16.60 -11.17 18.90
CA GLY A 185 17.32 -12.44 18.75
C GLY A 185 16.52 -13.70 19.05
N LYS A 186 15.22 -13.61 19.37
CA LYS A 186 14.33 -14.77 19.52
C LYS A 186 14.08 -15.44 18.16
N THR A 187 13.88 -16.75 18.20
CA THR A 187 13.65 -17.60 17.02
C THR A 187 12.41 -18.46 17.21
N GLY A 188 11.99 -19.18 16.17
CA GLY A 188 10.79 -20.02 16.23
C GLY A 188 9.53 -19.21 16.54
N ASP A 189 8.56 -19.82 17.21
CA ASP A 189 7.30 -19.14 17.56
C ASP A 189 7.45 -18.09 18.68
N ASP A 190 8.49 -18.18 19.51
CA ASP A 190 8.78 -17.21 20.57
C ASP A 190 9.00 -15.80 20.04
N ARG A 191 9.56 -15.66 18.83
CA ARG A 191 9.78 -14.36 18.20
C ARG A 191 8.46 -13.62 17.93
N TYR A 192 7.42 -14.35 17.55
CA TYR A 192 6.09 -13.78 17.30
C TYR A 192 5.41 -13.40 18.61
N ALA A 193 5.60 -14.18 19.68
CA ALA A 193 5.10 -13.82 21.01
C ALA A 193 5.72 -12.52 21.52
N VAL A 194 7.05 -12.38 21.41
CA VAL A 194 7.75 -11.14 21.80
C VAL A 194 7.33 -9.94 20.93
N LEU A 195 7.21 -10.12 19.61
CA LEU A 195 6.70 -9.07 18.73
C LEU A 195 5.27 -8.66 19.12
N THR A 196 4.40 -9.64 19.39
CA THR A 196 3.02 -9.38 19.81
C THR A 196 2.99 -8.56 21.09
N GLN A 197 3.77 -8.95 22.10
CA GLN A 197 3.83 -8.21 23.37
C GLN A 197 4.32 -6.77 23.16
N LYS A 198 5.39 -6.57 22.38
CA LYS A 198 5.90 -5.22 22.08
C LYS A 198 4.88 -4.35 21.37
N LEU A 199 4.11 -4.91 20.44
CA LEU A 199 3.04 -4.20 19.77
C LEU A 199 1.89 -3.84 20.73
N LEU A 200 1.51 -4.75 21.63
CA LEU A 200 0.49 -4.49 22.65
C LEU A 200 0.94 -3.40 23.63
N ASP A 201 2.19 -3.45 24.09
CA ASP A 201 2.75 -2.42 24.98
C ASP A 201 2.79 -1.05 24.28
N ALA A 202 3.23 -1.02 23.02
CA ALA A 202 3.26 0.21 22.22
C ALA A 202 1.84 0.75 21.93
N LEU A 203 0.88 -0.14 21.66
CA LEU A 203 -0.53 0.19 21.47
C LEU A 203 -1.11 0.86 22.72
N ASP A 204 -0.89 0.26 23.89
CA ASP A 204 -1.41 0.76 25.16
C ASP A 204 -0.77 2.11 25.53
N ALA A 205 0.54 2.24 25.40
CA ALA A 205 1.23 3.51 25.63
C ALA A 205 0.75 4.62 24.68
N THR A 206 0.55 4.29 23.40
CA THR A 206 0.11 5.26 22.38
C THR A 206 -1.32 5.73 22.63
N HIS A 207 -2.24 4.79 22.89
CA HIS A 207 -3.65 5.12 23.12
C HIS A 207 -3.88 5.88 24.43
N GLN A 208 -3.06 5.64 25.46
CA GLN A 208 -3.07 6.44 26.69
C GLN A 208 -2.69 7.91 26.46
N GLN A 209 -1.81 8.19 25.49
CA GLN A 209 -1.37 9.55 25.18
C GLN A 209 -2.37 10.30 24.28
N SER A 210 -3.02 9.59 23.36
CA SER A 210 -4.02 10.18 22.47
C SER A 210 -5.11 9.15 22.13
N PRO A 211 -6.38 9.43 22.44
CA PRO A 211 -7.49 8.52 22.14
C PRO A 211 -7.89 8.50 20.66
N ASN A 212 -7.25 9.32 19.82
CA ASN A 212 -7.51 9.44 18.38
C ASN A 212 -6.24 9.26 17.55
N TYR A 213 -5.21 8.61 18.10
CA TYR A 213 -3.90 8.52 17.45
C TYR A 213 -3.95 7.79 16.10
N PHE A 214 -4.73 6.72 16.01
CA PHE A 214 -4.74 5.84 14.85
C PHE A 214 -5.58 6.41 13.72
N TYR A 215 -6.71 7.04 14.05
CA TYR A 215 -7.70 7.46 13.05
C TYR A 215 -7.92 8.97 12.96
N ASN A 216 -7.23 9.78 13.76
CA ASN A 216 -7.24 11.25 13.68
C ASN A 216 -8.64 11.89 13.71
N ASN A 217 -9.61 11.24 14.38
CA ASN A 217 -11.02 11.66 14.38
C ASN A 217 -11.58 11.90 12.96
N TYR A 218 -11.12 11.09 12.00
CA TYR A 218 -11.48 11.23 10.59
C TYR A 218 -12.95 10.91 10.38
N GLN A 219 -13.56 11.55 9.38
CA GLN A 219 -14.95 11.30 8.99
C GLN A 219 -15.03 11.12 7.49
N SER A 220 -15.77 10.11 7.04
CA SER A 220 -15.95 9.81 5.63
C SER A 220 -17.26 9.09 5.38
N ALA A 221 -18.01 9.51 4.37
CA ALA A 221 -19.24 8.86 3.91
C ALA A 221 -20.22 8.47 5.04
N GLY A 222 -20.38 9.34 6.04
CA GLY A 222 -21.28 9.12 7.19
C GLY A 222 -20.72 8.21 8.28
N ARG A 223 -19.46 7.76 8.18
CA ARG A 223 -18.73 7.04 9.22
C ARG A 223 -17.80 7.97 9.99
N ASN A 224 -17.81 7.83 11.31
CA ASN A 224 -16.91 8.52 12.21
C ASN A 224 -15.86 7.55 12.72
N PHE A 225 -14.59 7.87 12.50
CA PHE A 225 -13.44 7.15 13.02
C PHE A 225 -12.91 7.88 14.26
N ASP A 226 -13.81 8.04 15.24
CA ASP A 226 -13.58 8.73 16.50
C ASP A 226 -12.92 7.81 17.55
N ALA A 227 -12.76 8.33 18.77
CA ALA A 227 -12.19 7.59 19.88
C ALA A 227 -12.96 6.29 20.22
N ALA A 228 -14.28 6.25 19.99
CA ALA A 228 -15.08 5.05 20.23
C ALA A 228 -14.81 3.98 19.16
N TYR A 229 -14.68 4.41 17.89
CA TYR A 229 -14.25 3.54 16.80
C TYR A 229 -12.85 2.96 17.08
N GLU A 230 -11.91 3.82 17.48
CA GLU A 230 -10.54 3.44 17.79
C GLU A 230 -10.48 2.43 18.93
N ALA A 231 -11.18 2.68 20.05
CA ALA A 231 -11.24 1.77 21.19
C ALA A 231 -11.82 0.39 20.81
N ALA A 232 -12.84 0.36 19.95
CA ALA A 232 -13.42 -0.88 19.44
C ALA A 232 -12.43 -1.66 18.57
N GLN A 233 -11.70 -0.98 17.68
CA GLN A 233 -10.65 -1.58 16.86
C GLN A 233 -9.48 -2.14 17.70
N ILE A 234 -9.08 -1.42 18.74
CA ILE A 234 -8.09 -1.89 19.71
C ILE A 234 -8.57 -3.16 20.40
N ALA A 235 -9.82 -3.18 20.88
CA ALA A 235 -10.39 -4.35 21.53
C ALA A 235 -10.47 -5.56 20.60
N LEU A 236 -10.84 -5.36 19.32
CA LEU A 236 -10.84 -6.41 18.30
C LEU A 236 -9.43 -6.95 18.04
N PHE A 237 -8.44 -6.06 17.90
CA PHE A 237 -7.05 -6.45 17.68
C PHE A 237 -6.50 -7.26 18.85
N LYS A 238 -6.73 -6.84 20.10
CA LYS A 238 -6.28 -7.57 21.29
C LYS A 238 -6.80 -9.00 21.35
N LYS A 239 -8.04 -9.25 20.90
CA LYS A 239 -8.63 -10.61 20.87
C LYS A 239 -7.89 -11.57 19.93
N THR A 240 -7.31 -11.06 18.84
CA THR A 240 -6.67 -11.87 17.79
C THR A 240 -5.17 -11.62 17.64
N ALA A 241 -4.58 -10.80 18.53
CA ALA A 241 -3.25 -10.21 18.35
C ALA A 241 -2.19 -11.24 18.00
N GLY A 242 -2.09 -12.34 18.77
CA GLY A 242 -1.08 -13.37 18.52
C GLY A 242 -1.15 -13.98 17.12
N GLN A 243 -2.35 -14.32 16.62
CA GLN A 243 -2.51 -14.87 15.28
C GLN A 243 -2.30 -13.81 14.20
N THR A 244 -2.87 -12.61 14.39
CA THR A 244 -2.78 -11.50 13.45
C THR A 244 -1.33 -11.04 13.26
N VAL A 245 -0.60 -10.87 14.36
CA VAL A 245 0.82 -10.46 14.35
C VAL A 245 1.70 -11.54 13.75
N LYS A 246 1.47 -12.83 14.07
CA LYS A 246 2.20 -13.93 13.45
C LYS A 246 2.01 -13.95 11.93
N LYS A 247 0.77 -13.85 11.44
CA LYS A 247 0.48 -13.81 10.00
C LYS A 247 1.14 -12.61 9.31
N TYR A 248 1.04 -11.42 9.91
CA TYR A 248 1.70 -10.22 9.39
C TYR A 248 3.22 -10.40 9.30
N ALA A 249 3.83 -10.90 10.37
CA ALA A 249 5.27 -11.10 10.44
C ALA A 249 5.77 -12.09 9.40
N GLN A 250 5.09 -13.23 9.26
CA GLN A 250 5.39 -14.23 8.23
C GLN A 250 5.26 -13.66 6.82
N ARG A 251 4.25 -12.81 6.57
CA ARG A 251 4.09 -12.14 5.27
C ARG A 251 5.25 -11.19 4.98
N VAL A 252 5.65 -10.35 5.93
CA VAL A 252 6.78 -9.42 5.75
C VAL A 252 8.09 -10.17 5.49
N GLU A 253 8.34 -11.25 6.22
CA GLU A 253 9.48 -12.13 6.01
C GLU A 253 9.46 -12.73 4.61
N ALA A 254 8.32 -13.30 4.18
CA ALA A 254 8.16 -13.88 2.86
C ALA A 254 8.29 -12.85 1.72
N GLU A 255 7.77 -11.63 1.89
CA GLU A 255 7.92 -10.55 0.90
C GLU A 255 9.38 -10.11 0.76
N TYR A 256 10.12 -10.01 1.87
CA TYR A 256 11.55 -9.67 1.84
C TYR A 256 12.40 -10.78 1.22
N GLU A 257 12.22 -12.03 1.67
CA GLU A 257 12.95 -13.20 1.16
C GLU A 257 12.62 -13.47 -0.31
N GLY A 258 11.33 -13.38 -0.68
CA GLY A 258 10.86 -13.54 -2.04
C GLY A 258 11.42 -12.49 -2.99
N PHE A 259 11.49 -11.22 -2.55
CA PHE A 259 12.16 -10.17 -3.30
C PHE A 259 13.66 -10.46 -3.45
N GLY A 260 14.34 -10.88 -2.39
CA GLY A 260 15.76 -11.26 -2.44
C GLY A 260 16.02 -12.40 -3.44
N ALA A 261 15.16 -13.42 -3.47
CA ALA A 261 15.25 -14.51 -4.43
C ALA A 261 15.04 -14.04 -5.88
N LEU A 262 14.07 -13.15 -6.12
CA LEU A 262 13.83 -12.55 -7.44
C LEU A 262 15.03 -11.71 -7.90
N VAL A 263 15.63 -10.95 -6.99
CA VAL A 263 16.82 -10.16 -7.24
C VAL A 263 18.00 -11.05 -7.61
N ALA A 264 18.32 -12.06 -6.80
CA ALA A 264 19.44 -12.98 -7.05
C ALA A 264 19.31 -13.72 -8.38
N LYS A 265 18.07 -14.01 -8.82
CA LYS A 265 17.81 -14.66 -10.11
C LYS A 265 18.04 -13.75 -11.31
N ASN A 266 17.71 -12.46 -11.21
CA ASN A 266 17.62 -11.57 -12.36
C ASN A 266 18.72 -10.49 -12.43
N TYR A 267 19.39 -10.21 -11.31
CA TYR A 267 20.33 -9.08 -11.16
C TYR A 267 21.62 -9.50 -10.42
N PRO A 268 22.41 -10.43 -10.99
CA PRO A 268 23.63 -10.90 -10.35
C PRO A 268 24.62 -9.74 -10.12
N GLY A 269 25.13 -9.62 -8.89
CA GLY A 269 26.07 -8.58 -8.48
C GLY A 269 25.42 -7.28 -7.97
N LEU A 270 24.08 -7.16 -8.03
CA LEU A 270 23.34 -6.01 -7.48
C LEU A 270 22.53 -6.36 -6.22
N GLU A 271 22.62 -7.59 -5.72
CA GLU A 271 21.74 -8.14 -4.69
C GLU A 271 21.77 -7.28 -3.43
N SER A 272 22.98 -7.00 -2.93
CA SER A 272 23.18 -6.22 -1.70
C SER A 272 22.58 -4.81 -1.81
N ALA A 273 22.73 -4.15 -2.97
CA ALA A 273 22.18 -2.82 -3.18
C ALA A 273 20.65 -2.86 -3.26
N MET A 274 20.10 -3.85 -3.97
CA MET A 274 18.66 -3.97 -4.17
C MET A 274 17.92 -4.34 -2.88
N ILE A 275 18.44 -5.28 -2.09
CA ILE A 275 17.87 -5.63 -0.78
C ILE A 275 18.13 -4.56 0.29
N ALA A 276 19.00 -3.58 0.02
CA ALA A 276 19.15 -2.38 0.85
C ALA A 276 18.09 -1.30 0.55
N GLY A 277 17.18 -1.54 -0.40
CA GLY A 277 16.09 -0.61 -0.74
C GLY A 277 16.38 0.27 -1.96
N PHE A 278 17.17 -0.20 -2.93
CA PHE A 278 17.41 0.54 -4.17
C PHE A 278 16.09 0.82 -4.92
N PRO A 279 15.79 2.09 -5.27
CA PRO A 279 14.55 2.47 -5.94
C PRO A 279 14.48 2.00 -7.40
N GLY A 280 13.27 1.85 -7.95
CA GLY A 280 13.03 1.62 -9.39
C GLY A 280 12.56 0.21 -9.79
N MET A 281 12.27 -0.67 -8.82
CA MET A 281 11.87 -2.06 -9.04
C MET A 281 10.65 -2.41 -8.19
N ALA A 282 9.46 -2.06 -8.67
CA ALA A 282 8.17 -2.39 -8.06
C ALA A 282 7.35 -3.27 -8.99
#